data_AF-A0A7S3MYD0-F1
#
_entry.id   AF-A0A7S3MYD0-F1
#
_cell.length_a   1.000
_cell.length_b   1.000
_cell.length_c   1.000
_cell.angle_alpha   90.00
_cell.angle_beta   90.00
_cell.angle_gamma   90.00
#
_symmetry.space_group_name_H-M   'P 1'
#
loop_
_entity.id
_entity.type
_entity.pdbx_description
1 polymer ?
#
loop_
_entity_poly.entity_id
_entity_poly.type
_entity_poly.pdbx_seq_one_letter_code
_entity_poly.pdbx_strand_id
1 'polypeptide(L)'
;MGSLNESLNRSNYFSLAIFDVETLAGPRTFTRHMYFITFLAACCYVIWSYGIVWGSLNTIQSHSYALSNLRGLVMIPMMGFFRKEVHTYERIGSAVVAVGVFLILLDRHSVRRDEVIPVPGRQYVKFQSTLYVDLIMILNNIPGALFLVLNQSLIKKKFLLHVILLNVMTMLIFMTMAILVEDATMDLNPKHGVFGWLESSHAFTTIFLYGFFATFLGTVGYLLSMQFFPADVCMKAFVLEPVLAQVWGCMSGIDLVPNFLTILGVLAKVGEGFMSTEKRKSLVESTIEKESEMSDHLKGDREDQQKIQNHIEKMEAKVRIMKEQAQNLSNQ
;
A
#
# COMPACT_ATOMS: atom_id res chain seq x y z
N MET A 1 -12.59 2.12 27.52
CA MET A 1 -12.21 2.56 26.16
C MET A 1 -11.44 1.50 25.35
N GLY A 2 -10.63 0.62 25.96
CA GLY A 2 -9.90 -0.44 25.23
C GLY A 2 -10.75 -1.49 24.49
N SER A 3 -11.86 -1.97 25.08
CA SER A 3 -12.72 -3.00 24.47
C SER A 3 -13.57 -2.49 23.29
N LEU A 4 -13.74 -1.17 23.18
CA LEU A 4 -14.59 -0.50 22.19
C LEU A 4 -13.86 -0.33 20.85
N ASN A 5 -12.57 0.01 20.92
CA ASN A 5 -11.68 0.04 19.76
C ASN A 5 -11.42 -1.39 19.23
N GLU A 6 -11.43 -2.38 20.11
CA GLU A 6 -11.30 -3.79 19.74
C GLU A 6 -12.49 -4.35 18.94
N SER A 7 -13.73 -3.93 19.22
CA SER A 7 -14.91 -4.45 18.51
C SER A 7 -15.07 -3.82 17.12
N LEU A 8 -14.82 -2.52 16.99
CA LEU A 8 -14.77 -1.80 15.70
C LEU A 8 -13.57 -2.25 14.85
N ASN A 9 -12.43 -2.55 15.48
CA ASN A 9 -11.36 -3.28 14.82
C ASN A 9 -11.86 -4.67 14.37
N ARG A 10 -12.46 -5.50 15.21
CA ARG A 10 -12.85 -6.87 14.79
C ARG A 10 -13.75 -6.94 13.55
N SER A 11 -14.69 -5.99 13.37
CA SER A 11 -15.56 -5.96 12.18
C SER A 11 -14.79 -5.60 10.89
N ASN A 12 -13.88 -4.63 10.94
CA ASN A 12 -13.04 -4.25 9.80
C ASN A 12 -11.84 -5.19 9.57
N TYR A 13 -11.41 -5.91 10.61
CA TYR A 13 -10.26 -6.82 10.57
C TYR A 13 -10.66 -8.22 10.10
N PHE A 14 -11.96 -8.50 9.97
CA PHE A 14 -12.43 -9.84 9.65
C PHE A 14 -11.90 -10.37 8.31
N SER A 15 -11.57 -9.47 7.38
CA SER A 15 -11.02 -9.87 6.08
C SER A 15 -9.52 -10.22 6.11
N LEU A 16 -8.76 -9.73 7.10
CA LEU A 16 -7.31 -9.95 7.23
C LEU A 16 -6.88 -10.69 8.51
N ALA A 17 -7.82 -11.08 9.37
CA ALA A 17 -7.56 -11.81 10.62
C ALA A 17 -6.75 -13.11 10.43
N ILE A 18 -6.70 -13.67 9.21
CA ILE A 18 -5.88 -14.84 8.86
C ILE A 18 -4.38 -14.55 9.04
N PHE A 19 -3.96 -13.29 8.88
CA PHE A 19 -2.58 -12.87 9.10
C PHE A 19 -2.39 -12.14 10.43
N ASP A 20 -3.40 -12.11 11.31
CA ASP A 20 -3.20 -11.55 12.64
C ASP A 20 -2.43 -12.56 13.50
N VAL A 21 -1.11 -12.38 13.46
CA VAL A 21 -0.07 -13.16 14.13
C VAL A 21 -0.36 -13.30 15.62
N GLU A 22 -1.01 -12.31 16.22
CA GLU A 22 -1.34 -12.34 17.64
C GLU A 22 -2.36 -13.44 17.97
N THR A 23 -3.38 -13.59 17.11
CA THR A 23 -4.38 -14.66 17.19
C THR A 23 -3.79 -16.04 16.91
N LEU A 24 -2.78 -16.14 16.04
CA LEU A 24 -2.16 -17.41 15.67
C LEU A 24 -1.09 -17.88 16.66
N ALA A 25 -0.29 -16.96 17.19
CA ALA A 25 0.92 -17.31 17.94
C ALA A 25 0.81 -17.10 19.45
N GLY A 26 -0.08 -16.24 19.96
CA GLY A 26 -0.16 -15.92 21.40
C GLY A 26 1.01 -15.07 21.95
N PRO A 27 0.93 -14.56 23.20
CA PRO A 27 1.75 -13.41 23.65
C PRO A 27 3.25 -13.67 23.84
N ARG A 28 3.65 -14.86 24.32
CA ARG A 28 5.07 -15.19 24.60
C ARG A 28 5.83 -15.59 23.33
N THR A 29 5.15 -16.26 22.42
CA THR A 29 5.63 -16.72 21.12
C THR A 29 5.69 -15.57 20.11
N PHE A 30 4.89 -14.52 20.30
CA PHE A 30 4.88 -13.31 19.49
C PHE A 30 6.27 -12.72 19.26
N THR A 31 7.14 -12.64 20.28
CA THR A 31 8.47 -12.02 20.10
C THR A 31 9.37 -12.81 19.16
N ARG A 32 9.37 -14.16 19.22
CA ARG A 32 10.14 -15.00 18.29
C ARG A 32 9.55 -14.95 16.87
N HIS A 33 8.22 -14.95 16.78
CA HIS A 33 7.52 -14.88 15.50
C HIS A 33 7.71 -13.50 14.85
N MET A 34 7.83 -12.42 15.64
CA MET A 34 8.07 -11.06 15.16
C MET A 34 9.35 -10.96 14.33
N TYR A 35 10.46 -11.57 14.76
CA TYR A 35 11.70 -11.55 13.98
C TYR A 35 11.55 -12.27 12.64
N PHE A 36 10.96 -13.46 12.65
CA PHE A 36 10.73 -14.24 11.44
C PHE A 36 9.78 -13.53 10.45
N ILE A 37 8.70 -12.94 10.96
CA ILE A 37 7.71 -12.25 10.14
C ILE A 37 8.26 -10.91 9.64
N THR A 38 9.08 -10.22 10.45
CA THR A 38 9.82 -9.03 9.99
C THR A 38 10.79 -9.40 8.87
N PHE A 39 11.49 -10.53 8.99
CA PHE A 39 12.36 -11.04 7.93
C PHE A 39 11.56 -11.37 6.65
N LEU A 40 10.44 -12.07 6.77
CA LEU A 40 9.56 -12.34 5.63
C LEU A 40 9.03 -11.06 4.98
N ALA A 41 8.64 -10.06 5.79
CA ALA A 41 8.24 -8.75 5.31
C ALA A 41 9.39 -8.03 4.60
N ALA A 42 10.62 -8.11 5.10
CA ALA A 42 11.81 -7.56 4.45
C ALA A 42 12.06 -8.21 3.07
N CYS A 43 11.94 -9.54 2.97
CA CYS A 43 12.03 -10.25 1.69
C CYS A 43 10.95 -9.80 0.70
N CYS A 44 9.69 -9.73 1.14
CA CYS A 44 8.59 -9.23 0.32
C CYS A 44 8.83 -7.79 -0.14
N TYR A 45 9.33 -6.92 0.74
CA TYR A 45 9.68 -5.54 0.41
C TYR A 45 10.77 -5.49 -0.66
N VAL A 46 11.87 -6.24 -0.48
CA VAL A 46 12.98 -6.26 -1.43
C VAL A 46 12.53 -6.75 -2.80
N ILE A 47 11.76 -7.84 -2.87
CA ILE A 47 11.22 -8.34 -4.15
C ILE A 47 10.34 -7.27 -4.80
N TRP A 48 9.45 -6.65 -4.02
CA TRP A 48 8.54 -5.62 -4.51
C TRP A 48 9.30 -4.38 -5.03
N SER A 49 10.23 -3.83 -4.25
CA SER A 49 11.06 -2.68 -4.60
C SER A 49 11.96 -2.97 -5.80
N TYR A 50 12.62 -4.13 -5.83
CA TYR A 50 13.41 -4.57 -6.98
C TYR A 50 12.55 -4.64 -8.24
N GLY A 51 11.35 -5.21 -8.15
CA GLY A 51 10.41 -5.27 -9.27
C GLY A 51 10.01 -3.88 -9.78
N ILE A 52 9.76 -2.89 -8.91
CA ILE A 52 9.47 -1.51 -9.36
C ILE A 52 10.66 -0.91 -10.09
N VAL A 53 11.87 -1.02 -9.53
CA VAL A 53 13.08 -0.47 -10.14
C VAL A 53 13.35 -1.14 -11.48
N TRP A 54 13.31 -2.47 -11.52
CA TRP A 54 13.46 -3.25 -12.75
C TRP A 54 12.38 -2.89 -13.78
N GLY A 55 11.12 -2.75 -13.37
CA GLY A 55 10.04 -2.29 -14.24
C GLY A 55 10.30 -0.89 -14.80
N SER A 56 10.75 0.05 -13.96
CA SER A 56 11.07 1.42 -14.37
C SER A 56 12.28 1.50 -15.31
N LEU A 57 13.11 0.45 -15.39
CA LEU A 57 14.20 0.33 -16.35
C LEU A 57 13.77 -0.33 -17.67
N ASN A 58 12.67 -1.09 -17.68
CA ASN A 58 12.25 -1.91 -18.81
C ASN A 58 10.91 -1.46 -19.44
N THR A 59 10.20 -0.52 -18.83
CA THR A 59 9.01 0.13 -19.37
C THR A 59 8.96 1.59 -18.91
N ILE A 60 7.94 2.33 -19.32
CA ILE A 60 7.75 3.73 -18.96
C ILE A 60 7.31 3.85 -17.51
N GLN A 61 7.71 4.96 -16.87
CA GLN A 61 7.50 5.15 -15.45
C GLN A 61 6.01 5.08 -15.08
N SER A 62 5.10 5.64 -15.88
CA SER A 62 3.65 5.49 -15.67
C SER A 62 3.21 4.03 -15.67
N HIS A 63 3.64 3.22 -16.63
CA HIS A 63 3.25 1.81 -16.69
C HIS A 63 3.80 1.07 -15.47
N SER A 64 5.09 1.25 -15.16
CA SER A 64 5.72 0.61 -14.00
C SER A 64 4.99 0.96 -12.70
N TYR A 65 4.71 2.24 -12.43
CA TYR A 65 4.03 2.67 -11.20
C TYR A 65 2.53 2.34 -11.20
N ALA A 66 1.82 2.49 -12.33
CA ALA A 66 0.40 2.20 -12.40
C ALA A 66 0.13 0.71 -12.16
N LEU A 67 0.92 -0.16 -12.81
CA LEU A 67 0.81 -1.61 -12.73
C LEU A 67 1.35 -2.17 -11.41
N SER A 68 2.42 -1.60 -10.82
CA SER A 68 2.95 -2.06 -9.52
C SER A 68 2.14 -1.61 -8.30
N ASN A 69 1.12 -0.77 -8.51
CA ASN A 69 0.19 -0.31 -7.47
C ASN A 69 -1.22 -0.87 -7.66
N LEU A 70 -1.35 -2.10 -8.15
CA LEU A 70 -2.59 -2.88 -8.28
C LEU A 70 -2.82 -3.86 -7.12
N ARG A 71 -2.26 -3.57 -5.95
CA ARG A 71 -2.33 -4.46 -4.78
C ARG A 71 -3.76 -4.72 -4.32
N GLY A 72 -4.62 -3.70 -4.39
CA GLY A 72 -6.05 -3.84 -4.13
C GLY A 72 -6.74 -4.83 -5.08
N LEU A 73 -6.33 -4.85 -6.35
CA LEU A 73 -6.85 -5.79 -7.35
C LEU A 73 -6.44 -7.23 -7.05
N VAL A 74 -5.21 -7.45 -6.56
CA VAL A 74 -4.71 -8.77 -6.12
C VAL A 74 -5.36 -9.23 -4.81
N MET A 75 -5.80 -8.30 -3.97
CA MET A 75 -6.42 -8.62 -2.68
C MET A 75 -7.78 -9.32 -2.84
N ILE A 76 -8.58 -8.97 -3.86
CA ILE A 76 -9.90 -9.61 -4.10
C ILE A 76 -9.80 -11.12 -4.40
N PRO A 77 -9.02 -11.59 -5.40
CA PRO A 77 -8.88 -13.02 -5.64
C PRO A 77 -8.25 -13.72 -4.44
N MET A 78 -7.36 -13.06 -3.70
CA MET A 78 -6.80 -13.58 -2.45
C MET A 78 -7.90 -13.77 -1.38
N MET A 79 -8.78 -12.79 -1.17
CA MET A 79 -9.93 -12.91 -0.26
C MET A 79 -10.90 -14.01 -0.71
N GLY A 80 -11.15 -14.12 -2.02
CA GLY A 80 -11.96 -15.20 -2.60
C GLY A 80 -11.37 -16.58 -2.33
N PHE A 81 -10.04 -16.73 -2.48
CA PHE A 81 -9.31 -17.95 -2.14
C PHE A 81 -9.46 -18.33 -0.67
N PHE A 82 -9.42 -17.34 0.23
CA PHE A 82 -9.65 -17.52 1.67
C PHE A 82 -11.13 -17.57 2.09
N ARG A 83 -12.07 -17.62 1.12
CA ARG A 83 -13.53 -17.67 1.35
C ARG A 83 -14.03 -16.52 2.22
N LYS A 84 -13.42 -15.33 2.09
CA LYS A 84 -13.89 -14.11 2.75
C LYS A 84 -14.92 -13.42 1.86
N GLU A 85 -15.95 -12.88 2.50
CA GLU A 85 -16.97 -12.10 1.80
C GLU A 85 -16.39 -10.77 1.33
N VAL A 86 -16.50 -10.52 0.02
CA VAL A 86 -16.07 -9.27 -0.60
C VAL A 86 -17.31 -8.45 -0.91
N HIS A 87 -17.32 -7.19 -0.47
CA HIS A 87 -18.45 -6.29 -0.65
C HIS A 87 -18.66 -5.94 -2.12
N THR A 88 -19.91 -5.70 -2.54
CA THR A 88 -20.26 -5.40 -3.93
C THR A 88 -19.49 -4.20 -4.49
N TYR A 89 -19.37 -3.10 -3.74
CA TYR A 89 -18.57 -1.93 -4.15
C TYR A 89 -17.09 -2.24 -4.42
N GLU A 90 -16.47 -3.17 -3.67
CA GLU A 90 -15.07 -3.56 -3.93
C GLU A 90 -14.95 -4.37 -5.21
N ARG A 91 -15.93 -5.24 -5.48
CA ARG A 91 -15.99 -5.98 -6.75
C ARG A 91 -16.15 -5.04 -7.94
N ILE A 92 -17.06 -4.07 -7.84
CA ILE A 92 -17.28 -3.06 -8.90
C ILE A 92 -16.03 -2.20 -9.08
N GLY A 93 -15.48 -1.65 -7.99
CA GLY A 93 -14.26 -0.84 -8.03
C GLY A 93 -13.09 -1.59 -8.66
N SER A 94 -12.90 -2.86 -8.30
CA SER A 94 -11.85 -3.69 -8.89
C SER A 94 -12.10 -4.03 -10.36
N ALA A 95 -13.35 -4.19 -10.78
CA ALA A 95 -13.69 -4.34 -12.19
C ALA A 95 -13.34 -3.06 -12.98
N VAL A 96 -13.64 -1.88 -12.44
CA VAL A 96 -13.27 -0.58 -13.04
C VAL A 96 -11.74 -0.46 -13.16
N VAL A 97 -11.00 -0.80 -12.10
CA VAL A 97 -9.53 -0.81 -12.12
C VAL A 97 -8.99 -1.82 -13.13
N ALA A 98 -9.57 -3.02 -13.21
CA ALA A 98 -9.15 -4.03 -14.19
C ALA A 98 -9.33 -3.55 -15.63
N VAL A 99 -10.43 -2.84 -15.93
CA VAL A 99 -10.63 -2.19 -17.24
C VAL A 99 -9.58 -1.11 -17.46
N GLY A 100 -9.30 -0.25 -16.47
CA GLY A 100 -8.26 0.78 -16.55
C GLY A 100 -6.86 0.20 -16.82
N VAL A 101 -6.52 -0.91 -16.15
CA VAL A 101 -5.28 -1.66 -16.38
C VAL A 101 -5.23 -2.22 -17.80
N PHE A 102 -6.33 -2.81 -18.26
CA PHE A 102 -6.41 -3.32 -19.63
C PHE A 102 -6.19 -2.20 -20.67
N LEU A 103 -6.73 -1.00 -20.44
CA LEU A 103 -6.48 0.15 -21.31
C LEU A 103 -5.01 0.59 -21.30
N ILE A 104 -4.33 0.57 -20.15
CA ILE A 104 -2.90 0.85 -20.03
C ILE A 104 -2.08 -0.20 -20.80
N LEU A 105 -2.42 -1.48 -20.68
CA LEU A 105 -1.75 -2.57 -21.44
C LEU A 105 -1.91 -2.43 -22.96
N LEU A 106 -2.99 -1.78 -23.42
CA LEU A 106 -3.23 -1.49 -24.83
C LEU A 106 -2.49 -0.24 -25.32
N ASP A 107 -1.97 0.60 -24.41
CA ASP A 107 -1.25 1.82 -24.76
C ASP A 107 0.17 1.52 -25.26
N ARG A 108 0.25 1.06 -26.51
CA ARG A 108 1.51 0.76 -27.20
C ARG A 108 2.28 1.99 -27.65
N HIS A 109 1.75 3.19 -27.45
CA HIS A 109 2.32 4.44 -27.99
C HIS A 109 2.98 5.31 -26.92
N SER A 110 2.94 4.88 -25.66
CA SER A 110 3.76 5.48 -24.63
C SER A 110 5.23 5.18 -24.96
N VAL A 111 6.10 6.21 -24.92
CA VAL A 111 7.53 6.09 -25.24
C VAL A 111 8.37 6.82 -24.21
N ARG A 112 9.43 6.18 -23.72
CA ARG A 112 10.44 6.82 -22.86
C ARG A 112 11.38 7.67 -23.71
N ARG A 113 11.70 8.90 -23.25
CA ARG A 113 12.52 9.84 -24.04
C ARG A 113 13.93 9.30 -24.34
N ASP A 114 14.51 8.58 -23.39
CA ASP A 114 15.85 7.98 -23.49
C ASP A 114 15.97 6.89 -24.58
N GLU A 115 14.84 6.37 -25.07
CA GLU A 115 14.75 5.29 -26.06
C GLU A 115 14.42 5.78 -27.48
N VAL A 116 14.29 7.10 -27.67
CA VAL A 116 14.12 7.71 -28.98
C VAL A 116 15.50 7.79 -29.65
N ILE A 117 15.76 6.97 -30.66
CA ILE A 117 16.99 7.06 -31.45
C ILE A 117 16.79 8.20 -32.47
N PRO A 118 17.54 9.30 -32.37
CA PRO A 118 17.43 10.39 -33.33
C PRO A 118 18.11 9.98 -34.64
N VAL A 119 17.33 9.55 -35.63
CA VAL A 119 17.81 9.42 -37.02
C VAL A 119 17.42 10.69 -37.79
N PRO A 120 18.33 11.29 -38.58
CA PRO A 120 18.00 12.46 -39.40
C PRO A 120 16.79 12.18 -40.29
N GLY A 121 15.69 12.90 -40.10
CA GLY A 121 14.49 12.82 -40.91
C GLY A 121 13.44 11.77 -40.51
N ARG A 122 13.71 10.88 -39.54
CA ARG A 122 12.71 9.95 -38.95
C ARG A 122 13.07 9.60 -37.50
N GLN A 123 12.13 9.81 -36.57
CA GLN A 123 12.31 9.33 -35.19
C GLN A 123 12.03 7.82 -35.15
N TYR A 124 13.07 7.00 -34.93
CA TYR A 124 12.89 5.58 -34.67
C TYR A 124 12.84 5.37 -33.17
N VAL A 125 11.71 4.87 -32.68
CA VAL A 125 11.53 4.54 -31.28
C VAL A 125 11.99 3.09 -31.08
N LYS A 126 12.95 2.87 -30.18
CA LYS A 126 13.23 1.51 -29.71
C LYS A 126 12.05 1.08 -28.86
N PHE A 127 11.15 0.28 -29.43
CA PHE A 127 9.95 -0.19 -28.77
C PHE A 127 10.32 -1.15 -27.64
N GLN A 128 10.04 -0.79 -26.37
CA GLN A 128 10.48 -1.59 -25.22
C GLN A 128 9.37 -2.01 -24.24
N SER A 129 8.15 -1.43 -24.30
CA SER A 129 7.02 -1.93 -23.49
C SER A 129 6.59 -3.30 -23.99
N THR A 130 7.21 -4.32 -23.41
CA THR A 130 6.92 -5.71 -23.73
C THR A 130 5.81 -6.16 -22.79
N LEU A 131 4.74 -6.74 -23.32
CA LEU A 131 3.64 -7.33 -22.53
C LEU A 131 4.16 -8.16 -21.34
N TYR A 132 5.30 -8.83 -21.51
CA TYR A 132 6.02 -9.56 -20.48
C TYR A 132 6.42 -8.70 -19.25
N VAL A 133 6.98 -7.51 -19.46
CA VAL A 133 7.38 -6.59 -18.38
C VAL A 133 6.14 -6.18 -17.57
N ASP A 134 5.06 -5.84 -18.28
CA ASP A 134 3.80 -5.45 -17.66
C ASP A 134 3.17 -6.59 -16.86
N LEU A 135 3.22 -7.83 -17.36
CA LEU A 135 2.76 -9.02 -16.63
C LEU A 135 3.57 -9.24 -15.35
N ILE A 136 4.90 -9.07 -15.39
CA ILE A 136 5.74 -9.14 -14.19
C ILE A 136 5.36 -8.01 -13.22
N MET A 137 5.08 -6.80 -13.70
CA MET A 137 4.65 -5.69 -12.82
C MET A 137 3.33 -5.99 -12.12
N ILE A 138 2.38 -6.64 -12.81
CA ILE A 138 1.13 -7.11 -12.21
C ILE A 138 1.44 -8.16 -11.12
N LEU A 139 2.29 -9.15 -11.40
CA LEU A 139 2.67 -10.17 -10.41
C LEU A 139 3.43 -9.60 -9.22
N ASN A 140 4.21 -8.53 -9.43
CA ASN A 140 4.96 -7.84 -8.38
C ASN A 140 4.07 -7.22 -7.28
N ASN A 141 2.76 -7.11 -7.52
CA ASN A 141 1.79 -6.70 -6.50
C ASN A 141 1.60 -7.73 -5.40
N ILE A 142 1.84 -9.03 -5.65
CA ILE A 142 1.71 -10.08 -4.64
C ILE A 142 2.66 -9.85 -3.45
N PRO A 143 4.00 -9.74 -3.66
CA PRO A 143 4.91 -9.45 -2.55
C PRO A 143 4.64 -8.08 -1.93
N GLY A 144 4.24 -7.07 -2.73
CA GLY A 144 3.86 -5.75 -2.20
C GLY A 144 2.61 -5.78 -1.31
N ALA A 145 1.63 -6.63 -1.62
CA ALA A 145 0.42 -6.82 -0.81
C ALA A 145 0.73 -7.59 0.47
N LEU A 146 1.51 -8.69 0.36
CA LEU A 146 1.98 -9.47 1.50
C LEU A 146 2.79 -8.60 2.46
N PHE A 147 3.69 -7.76 1.95
CA PHE A 147 4.45 -6.80 2.75
C PHE A 147 3.54 -5.98 3.66
N LEU A 148 2.54 -5.29 3.11
CA LEU A 148 1.66 -4.42 3.90
C LEU A 148 0.81 -5.21 4.91
N VAL A 149 0.30 -6.38 4.51
CA VAL A 149 -0.49 -7.25 5.40
C VAL A 149 0.35 -7.75 6.59
N LEU A 150 1.59 -8.20 6.34
CA LEU A 150 2.50 -8.65 7.39
C LEU A 150 2.85 -7.49 8.34
N ASN A 151 3.15 -6.31 7.80
CA ASN A 151 3.50 -5.14 8.62
C ASN A 151 2.33 -4.66 9.49
N GLN A 152 1.10 -4.67 8.99
CA GLN A 152 -0.08 -4.29 9.78
C GLN A 152 -0.21 -5.12 11.07
N SER A 153 0.16 -6.40 11.03
CA SER A 153 0.16 -7.27 12.21
C SER A 153 1.25 -6.91 13.24
N LEU A 154 2.39 -6.39 12.78
CA LEU A 154 3.60 -6.16 13.60
C LEU A 154 3.64 -4.77 14.24
N ILE A 155 2.99 -3.79 13.64
CA ILE A 155 3.05 -2.37 14.01
C ILE A 155 2.37 -2.05 15.36
N LYS A 156 1.38 -2.85 15.80
CA LYS A 156 0.49 -2.53 16.93
C LYS A 156 1.19 -2.35 18.30
N LYS A 157 2.36 -2.97 18.53
CA LYS A 157 2.99 -3.00 19.87
C LYS A 157 4.40 -2.47 19.93
N LYS A 158 5.23 -2.77 18.93
CA LYS A 158 6.67 -2.47 18.94
C LYS A 158 7.11 -1.80 17.64
N PHE A 159 6.39 -0.74 17.25
CA PHE A 159 6.61 -0.02 16.00
C PHE A 159 8.09 0.32 15.76
N LEU A 160 8.72 1.06 16.68
CA LEU A 160 10.10 1.55 16.48
C LEU A 160 11.09 0.39 16.28
N LEU A 161 11.02 -0.64 17.13
CA LEU A 161 11.90 -1.81 17.03
C LEU A 161 11.68 -2.55 15.70
N HIS A 162 10.43 -2.73 15.30
CA HIS A 162 10.08 -3.39 14.04
C HIS A 162 10.57 -2.60 12.82
N VAL A 163 10.40 -1.28 12.81
CA VAL A 163 10.89 -0.40 11.73
C VAL A 163 12.42 -0.46 11.60
N ILE A 164 13.14 -0.38 12.73
CA ILE A 164 14.61 -0.50 12.72
C ILE A 164 15.03 -1.88 12.19
N LEU A 165 14.42 -2.94 12.71
CA LEU A 165 14.73 -4.30 12.30
C LEU A 165 14.45 -4.52 10.81
N LEU A 166 13.31 -4.03 10.31
CA LEU A 166 12.94 -4.10 8.90
C LEU A 166 13.99 -3.42 8.02
N ASN A 167 14.38 -2.18 8.34
CA ASN A 167 15.37 -1.43 7.56
C ASN A 167 16.76 -2.08 7.59
N VAL A 168 17.19 -2.61 8.74
CA VAL A 168 18.46 -3.35 8.83
C VAL A 168 18.41 -4.60 7.96
N MET A 169 17.31 -5.36 8.01
CA MET A 169 17.16 -6.58 7.20
C MET A 169 17.09 -6.27 5.71
N THR A 170 16.34 -5.25 5.28
CA THR A 170 16.29 -4.85 3.87
C THR A 170 17.65 -4.37 3.36
N MET A 171 18.38 -3.60 4.16
CA MET A 171 19.76 -3.20 3.86
C MET A 171 20.68 -4.40 3.67
N LEU A 172 20.66 -5.38 4.59
CA LEU A 172 21.47 -6.60 4.49
C LEU A 172 21.15 -7.41 3.23
N ILE A 173 19.87 -7.57 2.90
CA ILE A 173 19.44 -8.31 1.70
C ILE A 173 19.88 -7.57 0.44
N PHE A 174 19.68 -6.25 0.35
CA PHE A 174 20.12 -5.46 -0.81
C PHE A 174 21.64 -5.43 -0.97
N MET A 175 22.41 -5.30 0.11
CA MET A 175 23.87 -5.40 0.05
C MET A 175 24.31 -6.78 -0.46
N THR A 176 23.65 -7.85 0.00
CA THR A 176 23.94 -9.21 -0.48
C THR A 176 23.63 -9.34 -1.97
N MET A 177 22.50 -8.80 -2.44
CA MET A 177 22.16 -8.80 -3.87
C MET A 177 23.14 -7.96 -4.69
N ALA A 178 23.57 -6.79 -4.21
CA ALA A 178 24.55 -5.96 -4.91
C ALA A 178 25.89 -6.70 -5.08
N ILE A 179 26.35 -7.41 -4.06
CA ILE A 179 27.59 -8.21 -4.13
C ILE A 179 27.43 -9.39 -5.11
N LEU A 180 26.28 -10.09 -5.09
CA LEU A 180 26.08 -11.30 -5.89
C LEU A 180 25.66 -11.04 -7.35
N VAL A 181 25.02 -9.91 -7.63
CA VAL A 181 24.43 -9.59 -8.94
C VAL A 181 25.22 -8.52 -9.69
N GLU A 182 25.80 -7.55 -8.97
CA GLU A 182 26.50 -6.39 -9.56
C GLU A 182 28.01 -6.40 -9.28
N ASP A 183 28.54 -7.50 -8.71
CA ASP A 183 29.95 -7.65 -8.32
C ASP A 183 30.46 -6.50 -7.42
N ALA A 184 29.57 -5.95 -6.58
CA ALA A 184 29.92 -4.88 -5.66
C ALA A 184 30.94 -5.35 -4.61
N THR A 185 31.83 -4.45 -4.21
CA THR A 185 32.87 -4.70 -3.19
C THR A 185 32.47 -4.14 -1.83
N MET A 186 33.05 -4.70 -0.77
CA MET A 186 32.86 -4.25 0.62
C MET A 186 33.75 -3.05 0.97
N ASP A 187 33.70 -1.98 0.18
CA ASP A 187 34.49 -0.77 0.39
C ASP A 187 33.65 0.52 0.27
N LEU A 188 34.32 1.66 0.45
CA LEU A 188 33.76 3.01 0.36
C LEU A 188 33.84 3.59 -1.06
N ASN A 189 34.20 2.79 -2.08
CA ASN A 189 34.37 3.32 -3.41
C ASN A 189 33.03 3.80 -3.97
N PRO A 190 32.90 5.06 -4.44
CA PRO A 190 31.63 5.60 -4.92
C PRO A 190 31.09 4.89 -6.18
N LYS A 191 31.91 4.11 -6.89
CA LYS A 191 31.50 3.43 -8.14
C LYS A 191 31.11 1.96 -7.96
N HIS A 192 31.70 1.26 -6.99
CA HIS A 192 31.54 -0.19 -6.84
C HIS A 192 31.47 -0.66 -5.38
N GLY A 193 31.59 0.25 -4.41
CA GLY A 193 31.53 -0.06 -2.99
C GLY A 193 30.09 -0.04 -2.49
N VAL A 194 29.68 -1.05 -1.72
CA VAL A 194 28.36 -1.06 -1.06
C VAL A 194 28.21 0.08 -0.04
N PHE A 195 29.32 0.66 0.42
CA PHE A 195 29.35 1.85 1.28
C PHE A 195 29.71 3.13 0.53
N GLY A 196 29.79 3.10 -0.80
CA GLY A 196 30.13 4.27 -1.63
C GLY A 196 29.18 5.46 -1.45
N TRP A 197 27.96 5.22 -0.96
CA TRP A 197 27.00 6.27 -0.62
C TRP A 197 27.41 7.13 0.59
N LEU A 198 28.41 6.72 1.38
CA LEU A 198 29.02 7.51 2.47
C LEU A 198 30.12 8.46 1.97
N GLU A 199 30.51 8.39 0.70
CA GLU A 199 31.50 9.29 0.13
C GLU A 199 31.04 10.75 0.27
N SER A 200 31.94 11.60 0.76
CA SER A 200 31.64 12.97 1.18
C SER A 200 30.97 13.82 0.08
N SER A 201 31.30 13.56 -1.18
CA SER A 201 30.74 14.26 -2.35
C SER A 201 29.27 13.95 -2.62
N HIS A 202 28.77 12.80 -2.15
CA HIS A 202 27.42 12.31 -2.44
C HIS A 202 26.57 12.06 -1.20
N ALA A 203 27.20 12.01 -0.01
CA ALA A 203 26.58 11.69 1.27
C ALA A 203 25.31 12.52 1.55
N PHE A 204 25.30 13.81 1.23
CA PHE A 204 24.11 14.64 1.44
C PHE A 204 22.94 14.17 0.56
N THR A 205 23.17 13.98 -0.73
CA THR A 205 22.15 13.52 -1.67
C THR A 205 21.65 12.12 -1.31
N THR A 206 22.56 11.20 -0.99
CA THR A 206 22.21 9.81 -0.67
C THR A 206 21.49 9.68 0.66
N ILE A 207 21.98 10.31 1.72
CA ILE A 207 21.41 10.18 3.07
C ILE A 207 20.14 11.02 3.20
N PHE A 208 20.18 12.28 2.76
CA PHE A 208 19.07 13.20 2.97
C PHE A 208 18.01 13.07 1.85
N LEU A 209 18.37 13.24 0.58
CA LEU A 209 17.37 13.20 -0.49
C LEU A 209 16.84 11.78 -0.70
N TYR A 210 17.70 10.79 -0.85
CA TYR A 210 17.23 9.41 -1.06
C TYR A 210 16.85 8.71 0.25
N GLY A 211 17.71 8.75 1.27
CA GLY A 211 17.42 8.10 2.55
C GLY A 211 16.22 8.72 3.26
N PHE A 212 16.25 10.02 3.56
CA PHE A 212 15.16 10.64 4.30
C PHE A 212 13.87 10.73 3.47
N PHE A 213 13.86 11.35 2.28
CA PHE A 213 12.58 11.48 1.56
C PHE A 213 12.04 10.13 1.05
N ALA A 214 12.86 9.26 0.44
CA ALA A 214 12.34 8.02 -0.12
C ALA A 214 12.03 6.97 0.95
N THR A 215 12.87 6.84 1.99
CA THR A 215 12.63 5.84 3.05
C THR A 215 11.71 6.34 4.14
N PHE A 216 11.92 7.57 4.67
CA PHE A 216 11.10 8.07 5.78
C PHE A 216 9.69 8.45 5.32
N LEU A 217 9.53 9.26 4.27
CA LEU A 217 8.19 9.64 3.80
C LEU A 217 7.51 8.53 3.01
N GLY A 218 8.27 7.70 2.30
CA GLY A 218 7.75 6.52 1.63
C GLY A 218 7.48 5.40 2.64
N THR A 219 8.49 4.55 2.86
CA THR A 219 8.30 3.29 3.59
C THR A 219 7.87 3.49 5.04
N VAL A 220 8.57 4.31 5.83
CA VAL A 220 8.21 4.55 7.24
C VAL A 220 6.87 5.27 7.35
N GLY A 221 6.58 6.21 6.45
CA GLY A 221 5.29 6.86 6.33
C GLY A 221 4.14 5.88 6.15
N TYR A 222 4.30 4.88 5.27
CA TYR A 222 3.32 3.80 5.08
C TYR A 222 3.17 2.91 6.31
N LEU A 223 4.27 2.61 7.01
CA LEU A 223 4.19 1.85 8.26
C LEU A 223 3.49 2.67 9.35
N LEU A 224 3.72 3.98 9.40
CA LEU A 224 3.08 4.86 10.36
C LEU A 224 1.57 4.99 10.08
N SER A 225 1.16 5.13 8.82
CA SER A 225 -0.25 5.19 8.45
C SER A 225 -0.99 3.91 8.84
N MET A 226 -0.32 2.76 8.79
CA MET A 226 -0.89 1.47 9.22
C MET A 226 -1.13 1.36 10.74
N GLN A 227 -0.62 2.29 11.57
CA GLN A 227 -1.04 2.40 12.97
C GLN A 227 -2.48 2.89 13.11
N PHE A 228 -2.91 3.73 12.17
CA PHE A 228 -4.19 4.44 12.24
C PHE A 228 -5.22 3.85 11.29
N PHE A 229 -4.78 3.35 10.13
CA PHE A 229 -5.63 2.85 9.07
C PHE A 229 -5.28 1.39 8.75
N PRO A 230 -6.27 0.54 8.43
CA PRO A 230 -5.96 -0.81 7.99
C PRO A 230 -5.22 -0.83 6.63
N ALA A 231 -4.51 -1.93 6.34
CA ALA A 231 -3.64 -2.01 5.16
C ALA A 231 -4.41 -1.86 3.84
N ASP A 232 -5.68 -2.29 3.79
CA ASP A 232 -6.55 -2.13 2.64
C ASP A 232 -6.77 -0.65 2.27
N VAL A 233 -6.90 0.24 3.27
CA VAL A 233 -7.05 1.69 3.03
C VAL A 233 -5.75 2.25 2.46
N CYS A 234 -4.63 1.86 3.07
CA CYS A 234 -3.32 2.35 2.68
C CYS A 234 -3.02 1.94 1.23
N MET A 235 -3.30 0.68 0.86
CA MET A 235 -3.16 0.19 -0.52
C MET A 235 -3.97 0.99 -1.53
N LYS A 236 -5.19 1.41 -1.18
CA LYS A 236 -6.05 2.24 -2.04
C LYS A 236 -5.58 3.68 -2.10
N ALA A 237 -4.98 4.23 -1.04
CA ALA A 237 -4.41 5.58 -1.08
C ALA A 237 -3.22 5.67 -2.06
N PHE A 238 -2.49 4.58 -2.29
CA PHE A 238 -1.36 4.52 -3.24
C PHE A 238 -1.78 4.64 -4.72
N VAL A 239 -3.08 4.71 -4.99
CA VAL A 239 -3.64 5.03 -6.32
C VAL A 239 -3.16 6.39 -6.84
N LEU A 240 -2.79 7.33 -5.96
CA LEU A 240 -2.28 8.65 -6.35
C LEU A 240 -0.82 8.62 -6.79
N GLU A 241 -0.02 7.64 -6.39
CA GLU A 241 1.42 7.58 -6.70
C GLU A 241 1.72 7.60 -8.21
N PRO A 242 1.01 6.85 -9.09
CA PRO A 242 1.25 6.90 -10.53
C PRO A 242 0.97 8.28 -11.13
N VAL A 243 -0.03 9.00 -10.60
CA VAL A 243 -0.34 10.38 -11.05
C VAL A 243 0.84 11.28 -10.73
N LEU A 244 1.31 11.26 -9.47
CA LEU A 244 2.42 12.08 -9.00
C LEU A 244 3.72 11.72 -9.71
N ALA A 245 4.00 10.42 -9.88
CA ALA A 245 5.16 9.92 -10.59
C ALA A 245 5.18 10.38 -12.05
N GLN A 246 4.05 10.30 -12.76
CA GLN A 246 3.97 10.75 -14.15
C GLN A 246 4.11 12.27 -14.29
N VAL A 247 3.48 13.05 -13.40
CA VAL A 247 3.64 14.52 -13.38
C VAL A 247 5.10 14.87 -13.16
N TRP A 248 5.76 14.22 -12.20
CA TRP A 248 7.17 14.45 -11.90
C TRP A 248 8.10 14.00 -13.04
N GLY A 249 7.81 12.85 -13.67
CA GLY A 249 8.54 12.33 -14.82
C GLY A 249 8.47 13.28 -16.03
N CYS A 250 7.29 13.82 -16.32
CA CYS A 250 7.10 14.87 -17.33
C CYS A 250 7.86 16.16 -16.98
N MET A 251 7.74 16.65 -15.75
CA MET A 251 8.41 17.88 -15.29
C MET A 251 9.94 17.76 -15.33
N SER A 252 10.46 16.59 -14.98
CA SER A 252 11.89 16.28 -15.04
C SER A 252 12.39 15.99 -16.46
N GLY A 253 11.47 15.92 -17.43
CA GLY A 253 11.80 15.63 -18.83
C GLY A 253 12.25 14.20 -19.09
N ILE A 254 12.00 13.28 -18.16
CA ILE A 254 12.30 11.84 -18.28
C ILE A 254 11.25 11.16 -19.15
N ASP A 255 9.99 11.50 -18.93
CA ASP A 255 8.84 10.95 -19.66
C ASP A 255 8.21 11.98 -20.60
N LEU A 256 7.58 11.47 -21.66
CA LEU A 256 6.66 12.25 -22.48
C LEU A 256 5.28 12.30 -21.83
N VAL A 257 4.46 13.28 -22.24
CA VAL A 257 3.07 13.41 -21.79
C VAL A 257 2.33 12.09 -22.06
N PRO A 258 1.64 11.52 -21.05
CA PRO A 258 0.97 10.24 -21.22
C PRO A 258 -0.16 10.34 -22.25
N ASN A 259 -0.42 9.25 -22.95
CA ASN A 259 -1.50 9.18 -23.91
C ASN A 259 -2.88 9.18 -23.20
N PHE A 260 -3.93 9.49 -23.95
CA PHE A 260 -5.30 9.55 -23.44
C PHE A 260 -5.76 8.25 -22.75
N LEU A 261 -5.32 7.09 -23.23
CA LEU A 261 -5.62 5.79 -22.62
C LEU A 261 -4.99 5.64 -21.23
N THR A 262 -3.74 6.05 -21.06
CA THR A 262 -3.07 6.07 -19.77
C THR A 262 -3.78 7.03 -18.80
N ILE A 263 -4.22 8.21 -19.28
CA ILE A 263 -4.99 9.15 -18.46
C ILE A 263 -6.32 8.52 -18.00
N LEU A 264 -7.06 7.87 -18.90
CA LEU A 264 -8.30 7.18 -18.55
C LEU A 264 -8.09 6.05 -17.54
N GLY A 265 -7.04 5.24 -17.72
CA GLY A 265 -6.70 4.17 -16.78
C GLY A 265 -6.38 4.71 -15.38
N VAL A 266 -5.64 5.82 -15.30
CA VAL A 266 -5.31 6.50 -14.05
C VAL A 266 -6.56 7.10 -13.39
N LEU A 267 -7.45 7.74 -14.16
CA LEU A 267 -8.71 8.29 -13.66
C LEU A 267 -9.67 7.20 -13.15
N ALA A 268 -9.76 6.08 -13.86
CA ALA A 268 -10.53 4.92 -13.40
C ALA A 268 -10.05 4.42 -12.04
N LYS A 269 -8.73 4.44 -11.82
CA LYS A 269 -8.12 4.08 -10.54
C LYS A 269 -8.50 5.07 -9.44
N VAL A 270 -8.38 6.38 -9.69
CA VAL A 270 -8.79 7.43 -8.74
C VAL A 270 -10.27 7.32 -8.39
N GLY A 271 -11.13 7.03 -9.37
CA GLY A 271 -12.56 6.81 -9.17
C GLY A 271 -12.87 5.65 -8.21
N GLU A 272 -12.10 4.56 -8.26
CA GLU A 272 -12.23 3.45 -7.29
C GLU A 272 -11.94 3.90 -5.85
N GLY A 273 -10.92 4.74 -5.67
CA GLY A 273 -10.59 5.33 -4.37
C GLY A 273 -11.77 6.09 -3.76
N PHE A 274 -12.43 6.94 -4.56
CA PHE A 274 -13.62 7.68 -4.14
C PHE A 274 -14.80 6.76 -3.79
N MET A 275 -15.09 5.76 -4.62
CA MET A 275 -16.14 4.77 -4.34
C MET A 275 -15.88 4.01 -3.04
N SER A 276 -14.62 3.69 -2.75
CA SER A 276 -14.26 3.01 -1.51
C SER A 276 -14.44 3.89 -0.28
N THR A 277 -14.27 5.21 -0.39
CA THR A 277 -14.54 6.15 0.70
C THR A 277 -16.04 6.22 0.99
N GLU A 278 -16.87 6.24 -0.06
CA GLU A 278 -18.33 6.28 0.09
C GLU A 278 -18.89 5.00 0.74
N LYS A 279 -18.32 3.83 0.40
CA LYS A 279 -18.61 2.56 1.11
C LYS A 279 -18.38 2.66 2.61
N ARG A 280 -17.31 3.34 3.06
CA ARG A 280 -17.03 3.47 4.51
C ARG A 280 -18.07 4.32 5.20
N LYS A 281 -18.49 5.42 4.57
CA LYS A 281 -19.53 6.29 5.13
C LYS A 281 -20.82 5.51 5.33
N SER A 282 -21.29 4.78 4.32
CA SER A 282 -22.53 3.99 4.44
C SER A 282 -22.44 2.86 5.47
N LEU A 283 -21.28 2.21 5.61
CA LEU A 283 -21.07 1.21 6.67
C LEU A 283 -21.10 1.82 8.07
N VAL A 284 -20.49 2.99 8.26
CA VAL A 284 -20.50 3.70 9.54
C VAL A 284 -21.92 4.15 9.89
N GLU A 285 -22.65 4.73 8.93
CA GLU A 285 -24.05 5.15 9.10
C GLU A 285 -24.97 3.97 9.48
N SER A 286 -24.89 2.86 8.76
CA SER A 286 -25.71 1.67 9.06
C SER A 286 -25.35 1.02 10.41
N THR A 287 -24.11 1.17 10.88
CA THR A 287 -23.70 0.69 12.21
C THR A 287 -24.25 1.59 13.31
N ILE A 288 -24.21 2.91 13.09
CA ILE A 288 -24.80 3.91 14.01
C ILE A 288 -26.30 3.68 14.14
N GLU A 289 -27.01 3.44 13.04
CA GLU A 289 -28.45 3.17 13.04
C GLU A 289 -28.78 1.91 13.84
N LYS A 290 -28.07 0.80 13.61
CA LYS A 290 -28.25 -0.45 14.38
C LYS A 290 -27.96 -0.30 15.87
N GLU A 291 -26.92 0.44 16.24
CA GLU A 291 -26.61 0.71 17.65
C GLU A 291 -27.68 1.60 18.31
N SER A 292 -28.26 2.55 17.57
CA SER A 292 -29.37 3.38 18.02
C SER A 292 -30.63 2.54 18.26
N GLU A 293 -31.00 1.68 17.31
CA GLU A 293 -32.16 0.78 17.42
C GLU A 293 -32.02 -0.20 18.61
N MET A 294 -30.83 -0.78 18.78
CA MET A 294 -30.54 -1.69 19.90
C MET A 294 -30.60 -0.97 21.26
N SER A 295 -30.11 0.27 21.33
CA SER A 295 -30.24 1.13 22.51
C SER A 295 -31.71 1.39 22.87
N ASP A 296 -32.55 1.68 21.89
CA ASP A 296 -33.98 1.94 22.12
C ASP A 296 -34.74 0.68 22.54
N HIS A 297 -34.38 -0.49 22.01
CA HIS A 297 -34.98 -1.76 22.42
C HIS A 297 -34.66 -2.11 23.89
N LEU A 298 -33.43 -1.84 24.34
CA LEU A 298 -33.00 -2.10 25.71
C LEU A 298 -33.64 -1.18 26.76
N LYS A 299 -34.10 0.03 26.39
CA LYS A 299 -34.81 0.93 27.32
C LYS A 299 -36.16 0.39 27.79
N GLY A 300 -36.68 -0.68 27.16
CA GLY A 300 -37.98 -1.29 27.48
C GLY A 300 -38.03 -2.20 28.70
N ASP A 301 -36.91 -2.83 29.12
CA ASP A 301 -36.91 -3.85 30.18
C ASP A 301 -36.44 -3.30 31.54
N ARG A 302 -37.28 -3.44 32.57
CA ARG A 302 -37.15 -2.68 33.85
C ARG A 302 -36.21 -3.28 34.91
N GLU A 303 -35.70 -4.50 34.76
CA GLU A 303 -34.88 -5.12 35.83
C GLU A 303 -33.35 -5.10 35.58
N ASP A 304 -32.90 -4.79 34.36
CA ASP A 304 -31.46 -4.62 34.03
C ASP A 304 -31.06 -3.15 33.81
N GLN A 305 -31.93 -2.20 34.18
CA GLN A 305 -31.83 -0.79 33.77
C GLN A 305 -30.49 -0.14 34.08
N GLN A 306 -29.79 -0.47 35.17
CA GLN A 306 -28.51 0.17 35.46
C GLN A 306 -27.33 -0.40 34.64
N LYS A 307 -27.34 -1.70 34.32
CA LYS A 307 -26.37 -2.29 33.38
C LYS A 307 -26.65 -1.83 31.96
N ILE A 308 -27.93 -1.74 31.60
CA ILE A 308 -28.41 -1.24 30.32
C ILE A 308 -28.07 0.25 30.18
N GLN A 309 -28.28 1.09 31.19
CA GLN A 309 -27.93 2.52 31.17
C GLN A 309 -26.44 2.72 30.94
N ASN A 310 -25.59 1.98 31.66
CA ASN A 310 -24.14 2.01 31.46
C ASN A 310 -23.71 1.50 30.07
N HIS A 311 -24.49 0.60 29.46
CA HIS A 311 -24.26 0.12 28.10
C HIS A 311 -24.70 1.15 27.05
N ILE A 312 -25.86 1.78 27.26
CA ILE A 312 -26.41 2.86 26.43
C ILE A 312 -25.48 4.05 26.42
N GLU A 313 -25.01 4.53 27.58
CA GLU A 313 -24.06 5.65 27.65
C GLU A 313 -22.75 5.34 26.91
N LYS A 314 -22.28 4.08 26.98
CA LYS A 314 -21.11 3.64 26.19
C LYS A 314 -21.40 3.63 24.68
N MET A 315 -22.59 3.22 24.27
CA MET A 315 -22.99 3.23 22.85
C MET A 315 -23.20 4.65 22.34
N GLU A 316 -23.86 5.54 23.09
CA GLU A 316 -24.05 6.94 22.70
C GLU A 316 -22.70 7.67 22.58
N ALA A 317 -21.77 7.45 23.52
CA ALA A 317 -20.41 7.95 23.41
C ALA A 317 -19.70 7.40 22.16
N LYS A 318 -19.92 6.12 21.81
CA LYS A 318 -19.37 5.49 20.61
C LYS A 318 -19.92 6.12 19.34
N VAL A 319 -21.23 6.29 19.24
CA VAL A 319 -21.92 6.93 18.11
C VAL A 319 -21.44 8.37 17.94
N ARG A 320 -21.24 9.11 19.02
CA ARG A 320 -20.73 10.48 18.95
C ARG A 320 -19.33 10.55 18.34
N ILE A 321 -18.41 9.67 18.76
CA ILE A 321 -17.06 9.56 18.19
C ILE A 321 -17.13 9.17 16.71
N MET A 322 -18.00 8.22 16.33
CA MET A 322 -18.16 7.81 14.94
C MET A 322 -18.72 8.93 14.05
N LYS A 323 -19.68 9.72 14.55
CA LYS A 323 -20.20 10.91 13.85
C LYS A 323 -19.12 11.97 13.64
N GLU A 324 -18.32 12.24 14.66
CA GLU A 324 -17.18 13.17 14.55
C GLU A 324 -16.14 12.67 13.53
N GLN A 325 -15.84 11.38 13.51
CA GLN A 325 -14.95 10.77 12.51
C GLN A 325 -15.51 10.89 11.08
N ALA A 326 -16.81 10.60 10.88
CA ALA A 326 -17.45 10.72 9.58
C ALA A 326 -17.48 12.17 9.06
N GLN A 327 -17.73 13.14 9.95
CA GLN A 327 -17.71 14.56 9.62
C GLN A 327 -16.30 15.07 9.31
N ASN A 328 -15.27 14.54 9.97
CA ASN A 328 -13.88 14.84 9.63
C ASN A 328 -13.50 14.26 8.26
N LEU A 329 -14.00 13.06 7.92
CA LEU A 329 -13.82 12.46 6.59
C LEU A 329 -14.60 13.18 5.48
N SER A 330 -15.69 13.90 5.78
CA SER A 330 -16.40 14.71 4.77
C SER A 330 -15.73 16.05 4.49
N ASN A 331 -14.92 16.54 5.43
CA ASN A 331 -14.23 17.82 5.32
C ASN A 331 -12.80 17.71 4.74
N GLN A 332 -12.32 16.48 4.49
CA GLN A 332 -11.04 16.16 3.86
C GLN A 332 -11.23 15.82 2.38
#